data_AF-A0A8T3VC53-F1
#
_entry.id   AF-A0A8T3VC53-F1
#
_cell.length_a   1.000
_cell.length_b   1.000
_cell.length_c   1.000
_cell.angle_alpha   90.00
_cell.angle_beta   90.00
_cell.angle_gamma   90.00
#
_symmetry.space_group_name_H-M   'P 1'
#
loop_
_entity.id
_entity.type
_entity.pdbx_description
1 polymer ?
#
loop_
_entity_poly.entity_id
_entity_poly.type
_entity_poly.pdbx_seq_one_letter_code
_entity_poly.pdbx_strand_id
1 'polypeptide(L)'
;MTKFCDKCGNELKEDVKFCDKCGNKVNNINNSPSTTGTTYSCPYCGKTIPYSTKCPYCGKSLQNNDDAAKCGLGVIGIFLLIIVISGLCGFLLLIFA
;
A
#
# COMPACT_ATOMS: atom_id res chain seq x y z
N MET A 1 15.18 -11.33 -29.57
CA MET A 1 15.71 -12.47 -28.76
C MET A 1 14.52 -13.36 -28.49
N THR A 2 14.53 -14.59 -28.96
CA THR A 2 13.39 -15.50 -28.80
C THR A 2 13.26 -15.93 -27.33
N LYS A 3 12.07 -15.71 -26.73
CA LYS A 3 11.76 -16.19 -25.38
C LYS A 3 11.04 -17.54 -25.48
N PHE A 4 11.23 -18.41 -24.49
CA PHE A 4 10.55 -19.70 -24.42
C PHE A 4 9.69 -19.77 -23.17
N CYS A 5 8.63 -20.59 -23.21
CA CYS A 5 7.76 -20.80 -22.07
C CYS A 5 8.44 -21.68 -21.03
N ASP A 6 8.59 -21.17 -19.80
CA ASP A 6 9.20 -21.92 -18.69
C ASP A 6 8.43 -23.18 -18.27
N LYS A 7 7.18 -23.35 -18.74
CA LYS A 7 6.32 -24.50 -18.39
C LYS A 7 6.26 -25.58 -19.46
N CYS A 8 6.36 -25.21 -20.75
CA CYS A 8 6.18 -26.16 -21.85
C CYS A 8 7.27 -26.10 -22.91
N GLY A 9 8.23 -25.17 -22.79
CA GLY A 9 9.31 -24.99 -23.76
C GLY A 9 8.88 -24.40 -25.10
N ASN A 10 7.60 -24.05 -25.29
CA ASN A 10 7.15 -23.47 -26.55
C ASN A 10 7.73 -22.07 -26.76
N GLU A 11 8.05 -21.76 -28.01
CA GLU A 11 8.50 -20.44 -28.42
C GLU A 11 7.42 -19.38 -28.17
N LEU A 12 7.81 -18.29 -27.50
CA LEU A 12 6.94 -17.17 -27.18
C LEU A 12 7.29 -16.00 -28.10
N LYS A 13 6.26 -15.48 -28.76
CA LYS A 13 6.38 -14.24 -29.54
C LYS A 13 6.65 -13.06 -28.60
N GLU A 14 7.31 -12.04 -29.12
CA GLU A 14 7.53 -10.80 -28.38
C GLU A 14 6.16 -10.21 -27.98
N ASP A 15 6.03 -9.74 -26.73
CA ASP A 15 4.82 -9.16 -26.13
C ASP A 15 3.59 -10.07 -25.83
N VAL A 16 3.73 -11.40 -25.87
CA VAL A 16 2.65 -12.28 -25.41
C VAL A 16 2.48 -12.24 -23.88
N LYS A 17 1.22 -12.14 -23.42
CA LYS A 17 0.86 -12.15 -21.99
C LYS A 17 0.63 -13.57 -21.46
N PHE A 18 0.32 -14.51 -22.35
CA PHE A 18 0.03 -15.90 -22.05
C PHE A 18 0.61 -16.79 -23.15
N CYS A 19 0.96 -18.02 -22.79
CA CYS A 19 1.44 -19.01 -23.75
C CYS A 19 0.26 -19.62 -24.51
N ASP A 20 0.27 -19.52 -25.84
CA ASP A 20 -0.80 -20.05 -26.70
C ASP A 20 -0.91 -21.59 -26.66
N LYS A 21 0.15 -22.29 -26.24
CA LYS A 21 0.16 -23.75 -26.14
C LYS A 21 -0.37 -24.29 -24.82
N CYS A 22 0.06 -23.71 -23.70
CA CYS A 22 -0.24 -24.25 -22.37
C CYS A 22 -1.09 -23.32 -21.50
N GLY A 23 -1.39 -22.11 -21.96
CA GLY A 23 -2.17 -21.11 -21.23
C GLY A 23 -1.43 -20.43 -20.08
N ASN A 24 -0.15 -20.76 -19.84
CA ASN A 24 0.60 -20.18 -18.73
C ASN A 24 0.87 -18.69 -18.94
N LYS A 25 0.72 -17.87 -17.90
CA LYS A 25 1.00 -16.44 -17.96
C LYS A 25 2.50 -16.18 -18.17
N VAL A 26 2.82 -15.35 -19.15
CA VAL A 26 4.17 -14.93 -19.50
C VAL A 26 4.41 -13.58 -18.84
N ASN A 27 5.26 -13.56 -17.82
CA ASN A 27 5.58 -12.34 -17.10
C ASN A 27 6.54 -11.49 -17.93
N ASN A 28 5.99 -10.63 -18.79
CA ASN A 28 6.76 -9.57 -19.44
C ASN A 28 7.03 -8.47 -18.39
N ILE A 29 8.16 -8.61 -17.70
CA ILE A 29 8.69 -7.65 -16.72
C ILE A 29 9.17 -6.38 -17.42
N ASN A 30 8.27 -5.64 -18.08
CA ASN A 30 8.51 -4.27 -18.52
C ASN A 30 7.17 -3.53 -18.42
N ASN A 31 7.04 -2.68 -17.39
CA ASN A 31 5.90 -1.80 -17.10
C ASN A 31 4.61 -2.44 -16.55
N SER A 32 4.55 -2.58 -15.22
CA SER A 32 3.33 -2.34 -14.45
C SER A 32 3.70 -1.79 -13.06
N PRO A 33 3.32 -0.55 -12.71
CA PRO A 33 3.51 -0.03 -11.36
C PRO A 33 2.47 -0.64 -10.43
N SER A 34 2.96 -1.32 -9.39
CA SER A 34 2.28 -1.74 -8.15
C SER A 34 2.42 -3.24 -7.91
N THR A 35 3.57 -3.63 -7.37
CA THR A 35 3.68 -4.78 -6.48
C THR A 35 4.93 -4.56 -5.63
N THR A 36 4.77 -3.86 -4.51
CA THR A 36 5.67 -4.11 -3.38
C THR A 36 5.33 -5.52 -2.92
N GLY A 37 6.10 -6.50 -3.40
CA GLY A 37 5.93 -7.91 -3.10
C GLY A 37 6.32 -8.23 -1.66
N THR A 38 5.58 -7.70 -0.69
CA THR A 38 5.64 -8.18 0.68
C THR A 38 4.73 -9.39 0.78
N THR A 39 5.30 -10.56 0.50
CA THR A 39 4.70 -11.82 0.95
C THR A 39 4.47 -11.73 2.46
N TYR A 40 3.24 -11.97 2.90
CA TYR A 40 2.82 -11.87 4.29
C TYR A 40 2.57 -13.27 4.85
N SER A 41 3.02 -13.54 6.06
CA SER A 41 2.76 -14.82 6.73
C SER A 41 1.45 -14.73 7.50
N CYS A 42 0.48 -15.59 7.15
CA CYS A 42 -0.83 -15.56 7.78
C CYS A 42 -0.74 -16.04 9.25
N PRO A 43 -1.10 -15.22 10.25
CA PRO A 43 -0.98 -15.56 11.67
C PRO A 43 -1.93 -16.67 12.10
N TYR A 44 -2.96 -16.94 11.30
CA TYR A 44 -3.98 -17.93 11.61
C TYR A 44 -3.69 -19.33 11.06
N CYS A 45 -2.87 -19.44 10.00
CA CYS A 45 -2.60 -20.73 9.35
C CYS A 45 -1.12 -20.99 9.09
N GLY A 46 -0.24 -20.02 9.35
CA GLY A 46 1.20 -20.12 9.21
C GLY A 46 1.70 -20.15 7.76
N LYS A 47 0.81 -20.05 6.77
CA LYS A 47 1.19 -20.06 5.35
C LYS A 47 1.52 -18.65 4.86
N THR A 48 2.63 -18.55 4.13
CA THR A 48 3.03 -17.35 3.42
C THR A 48 2.16 -17.16 2.19
N ILE A 49 1.52 -15.99 2.08
CA ILE A 49 0.63 -15.63 0.99
C ILE A 49 1.01 -14.26 0.42
N PRO A 50 0.66 -13.96 -0.84
CA PRO A 50 0.71 -12.59 -1.34
C PRO A 50 -0.28 -11.72 -0.55
N TYR A 51 0.05 -10.44 -0.38
CA TYR A 51 -0.82 -9.46 0.26
C TYR A 51 -2.20 -9.47 -0.42
N SER A 52 -3.22 -9.86 0.34
CA SER A 52 -4.58 -10.07 -0.12
C SER A 52 -5.52 -9.87 1.05
N THR A 53 -6.68 -9.25 0.81
CA THR A 53 -7.72 -9.02 1.83
C THR A 53 -8.26 -10.32 2.44
N LYS A 54 -8.07 -11.47 1.78
CA LYS A 54 -8.51 -12.78 2.29
C LYS A 54 -7.43 -13.84 2.09
N CYS A 55 -7.26 -14.70 3.09
CA CYS A 55 -6.36 -15.84 2.99
C CYS A 55 -6.99 -16.95 2.13
N PRO A 56 -6.37 -17.41 1.03
CA PRO A 56 -6.90 -18.46 0.18
C PRO A 56 -6.88 -19.85 0.84
N TYR A 57 -6.07 -20.03 1.89
CA TYR A 57 -5.90 -21.32 2.55
C TYR A 57 -6.79 -21.52 3.78
N CYS A 58 -7.10 -20.44 4.51
CA CYS A 58 -7.91 -20.53 5.74
C CYS A 58 -9.22 -19.73 5.66
N GLY A 59 -9.42 -18.93 4.62
CA GLY A 59 -10.64 -18.15 4.39
C GLY A 59 -10.82 -16.91 5.28
N LYS A 60 -9.90 -16.66 6.23
CA LYS A 60 -10.01 -15.50 7.13
C LYS A 60 -9.61 -14.20 6.41
N SER A 61 -10.30 -13.10 6.76
CA SER A 61 -10.01 -11.76 6.25
C SER A 61 -8.73 -11.20 6.90
N LEU A 62 -7.84 -10.66 6.09
CA LEU A 62 -6.55 -10.08 6.45
C LEU A 62 -6.59 -8.59 6.11
N GLN A 63 -7.48 -7.87 6.78
CA GLN A 63 -7.54 -6.41 6.69
C GLN A 63 -6.34 -5.86 7.47
N ASN A 64 -5.27 -5.47 6.78
CA ASN A 64 -4.32 -4.55 7.36
C ASN A 64 -5.00 -3.19 7.29
N ASN A 65 -5.50 -2.73 8.42
CA ASN A 65 -5.84 -1.33 8.57
C ASN A 65 -4.51 -0.60 8.58
N ASP A 66 -4.05 -0.22 7.40
CA ASP A 66 -3.06 0.81 7.22
C ASP A 66 -3.75 2.13 7.63
N ASP A 67 -4.04 2.27 8.93
CA ASP A 67 -4.44 3.51 9.58
C ASP A 67 -3.21 4.42 9.56
N ALA A 68 -2.91 4.88 8.35
CA ALA A 68 -1.87 5.81 8.04
C ALA A 68 -2.15 7.10 8.81
N ALA A 69 -1.23 7.40 9.73
CA ALA A 69 -0.76 8.74 9.98
C ALA A 69 -1.82 9.78 10.35
N LYS A 70 -2.24 9.78 11.62
CA LYS A 70 -2.70 11.01 12.29
C LYS A 70 -2.13 11.13 13.70
N CYS A 71 -0.84 11.44 13.82
CA CYS A 71 -0.29 11.95 15.08
C CYS A 71 0.51 13.27 14.91
N GLY A 72 0.50 13.90 13.73
CA GLY A 72 1.31 15.10 13.46
C GLY A 72 0.59 16.45 13.57
N LEU A 73 -0.75 16.49 13.62
CA LEU A 73 -1.48 17.77 13.47
C LEU A 73 -1.93 18.44 14.78
N GLY A 74 -1.75 17.76 15.93
CA GLY A 74 -2.22 18.29 17.22
C GLY A 74 -1.38 19.47 17.76
N VAL A 75 -0.07 19.46 17.53
CA VAL A 75 0.85 20.42 18.15
C VAL A 75 0.83 21.81 17.49
N ILE A 76 0.63 21.86 16.16
CA ILE A 76 0.57 23.14 15.42
C ILE A 76 -0.75 23.86 15.70
N GLY A 77 -1.86 23.09 15.76
CA GLY A 77 -3.19 23.65 16.04
C GLY A 77 -3.29 24.29 17.43
N ILE A 78 -2.75 23.64 18.46
CA ILE A 78 -2.80 24.18 19.83
C ILE A 78 -1.91 25.41 20.01
N PHE A 79 -0.75 25.46 19.35
CA PHE A 79 0.16 26.60 19.43
C PHE A 79 -0.45 27.85 18.80
N LEU A 80 -1.10 27.73 17.64
CA LEU A 80 -1.81 28.86 17.01
C LEU A 80 -2.98 29.36 17.85
N LEU A 81 -3.73 28.45 18.49
CA LEU A 81 -4.83 28.82 19.39
C LEU A 81 -4.33 29.62 20.60
N ILE A 82 -3.22 29.19 21.21
CA ILE A 82 -2.61 29.88 22.37
C ILE A 82 -2.12 31.28 21.99
N ILE A 83 -1.49 31.45 20.82
CA ILE A 83 -1.06 32.78 20.33
C ILE A 83 -2.25 33.72 20.15
N VAL A 84 -3.34 33.25 19.55
CA VAL A 84 -4.55 34.05 19.34
C VAL A 84 -5.19 34.46 20.66
N ILE A 85 -5.30 33.54 21.63
CA ILE A 85 -5.86 33.83 22.96
C ILE A 85 -5.00 34.82 23.73
N SER A 86 -3.67 34.65 23.70
CA SER A 86 -2.73 35.52 24.41
C SER A 86 -2.72 36.94 23.82
N GLY A 87 -2.75 37.04 22.49
CA GLY A 87 -2.84 38.31 21.78
C GLY A 87 -4.17 39.04 22.03
N LEU A 88 -5.30 38.32 22.02
CA LEU A 88 -6.61 38.90 22.27
C LEU A 88 -6.73 39.41 23.71
N CYS A 89 -6.23 38.65 24.69
CA CYS A 89 -6.22 39.05 26.10
C CYS A 89 -5.34 40.29 26.34
N GLY A 90 -4.12 40.32 25.78
CA GLY A 90 -3.23 41.48 25.89
C GLY A 90 -3.79 42.73 25.21
N PHE A 91 -4.44 42.57 24.05
CA PHE A 91 -5.08 43.67 23.33
C PHE A 91 -6.28 44.25 24.10
N LEU A 92 -7.09 43.41 24.73
CA LEU A 92 -8.18 43.86 25.60
C LEU A 92 -7.64 44.65 26.80
N LEU A 93 -6.58 44.19 27.45
CA LEU A 93 -5.99 44.91 28.59
C LEU A 93 -5.46 46.31 28.22
N LEU A 94 -4.96 46.53 27.00
CA LEU A 94 -4.51 47.84 26.54
C LEU A 94 -5.65 48.82 26.22
N ILE A 95 -6.83 48.32 25.88
CA ILE A 95 -7.99 49.16 25.57
C ILE A 95 -8.70 49.63 26.84
N PHE A 96 -8.68 48.81 27.89
CA PHE A 96 -9.39 49.04 29.15
C PHE A 96 -8.51 49.63 30.27
N ALA A 97 -7.23 49.92 29.99
CA ALA A 97 -6.31 50.62 30.89
C ALA A 97 -6.09 52.07 30.44
#